data_AF-A0A376SB96-F1
#
_entry.id   AF-A0A376SB96-F1
#
_cell.length_a   1.000
_cell.length_b   1.000
_cell.length_c   1.000
_cell.angle_alpha   90.00
_cell.angle_beta   90.00
_cell.angle_gamma   90.00
#
_symmetry.space_group_name_H-M   'P 1'
#
loop_
_entity.id
_entity.type
_entity.pdbx_description
1 polymer ?
#
loop_
_entity_poly.entity_id
_entity_poly.type
_entity_poly.pdbx_seq_one_letter_code
_entity_poly.pdbx_strand_id
1 'polypeptide(L)'
;MIRRCSLSSGSRKSGLPISGRLKPQPVILVPEVSGLSPARILNLAMIITFYIRSVNTVGKSAFVEAVGQPSNDPAAYLNFFRGAINKTHLGREINERIDASARRTEVEQLENEINREMTQLEKDVRQRAERDIAGVTKKITASENSITELVAKKSGEQSLAIAKVDRKVDSVSSEIRQTVSRSTEENSRQIAQVRQYVDDKSAQISTVVAKKSAEQSMAIAEVDRKVDRMGSEIRQTVSRSTEENSRQIAQIRQYVDDKGSQITQSTDKKLGSWNASIEQIQKVQEDTRRNLNSMWAVKLQQTRDGRLYIAGIGAGIENTSDGIQSQILMQADRIAMINPENGNTTPLFVAQGDQLFMNDVFMKKLTVDFARVTGDIRSDNFHSGSPGWRLSRNGSLEINSGRPGAGRLFFNGERIDVYDDNNVLRVRLGRL
;
A
#
# COMPACT_ATOMS: atom_id res chain seq x y z
N MET A 1 -29.44 -22.39 -77.41
CA MET A 1 -30.91 -22.52 -77.44
C MET A 1 -31.38 -22.08 -78.83
N ILE A 2 -31.58 -23.03 -79.75
CA ILE A 2 -32.89 -23.58 -80.16
C ILE A 2 -33.69 -22.62 -81.07
N ARG A 3 -33.83 -23.09 -82.32
CA ARG A 3 -34.90 -22.90 -83.34
C ARG A 3 -36.23 -22.31 -82.81
N ARG A 4 -37.01 -21.62 -83.65
CA ARG A 4 -38.07 -22.19 -84.53
C ARG A 4 -39.03 -21.11 -85.04
N CYS A 5 -39.53 -21.38 -86.25
CA CYS A 5 -40.72 -20.84 -86.89
C CYS A 5 -41.98 -20.83 -85.97
N SER A 6 -42.97 -19.97 -86.28
CA SER A 6 -44.18 -20.34 -87.05
C SER A 6 -45.48 -19.60 -86.68
N LEU A 7 -46.31 -19.40 -87.71
CA LEU A 7 -47.79 -19.50 -87.77
C LEU A 7 -48.71 -18.36 -87.27
N SER A 8 -49.30 -17.65 -88.25
CA SER A 8 -50.65 -17.86 -88.85
C SER A 8 -51.97 -17.42 -88.18
N SER A 9 -52.94 -17.25 -89.10
CA SER A 9 -54.41 -17.17 -89.02
C SER A 9 -55.00 -15.76 -88.88
N GLY A 10 -55.94 -15.28 -89.70
CA GLY A 10 -56.74 -15.87 -90.78
C GLY A 10 -58.23 -15.91 -90.42
N SER A 11 -59.09 -15.37 -91.30
CA SER A 11 -60.51 -15.72 -91.62
C SER A 11 -61.38 -14.45 -91.78
N ARG A 12 -62.46 -14.36 -92.58
CA ARG A 12 -63.05 -15.14 -93.69
C ARG A 12 -64.32 -14.38 -94.16
N LYS A 13 -64.64 -14.51 -95.47
CA LYS A 13 -65.98 -14.66 -96.09
C LYS A 13 -66.96 -13.47 -96.03
N SER A 14 -67.88 -13.22 -96.98
CA SER A 14 -68.61 -14.08 -97.94
C SER A 14 -69.33 -13.25 -99.03
N GLY A 15 -69.61 -13.85 -100.20
CA GLY A 15 -70.93 -13.68 -100.86
C GLY A 15 -70.95 -13.30 -102.36
N LEU A 16 -70.90 -14.31 -103.25
CA LEU A 16 -71.37 -14.32 -104.66
C LEU A 16 -72.87 -14.75 -104.67
N PRO A 17 -73.70 -14.60 -105.75
CA PRO A 17 -73.43 -15.17 -107.09
C PRO A 17 -74.08 -14.56 -108.38
N ILE A 18 -73.35 -14.70 -109.50
CA ILE A 18 -73.68 -15.35 -110.80
C ILE A 18 -75.01 -15.06 -111.55
N SER A 19 -74.86 -14.73 -112.85
CA SER A 19 -75.60 -15.21 -114.06
C SER A 19 -75.90 -14.02 -115.01
N GLY A 20 -75.73 -14.01 -116.33
CA GLY A 20 -75.38 -15.01 -117.33
C GLY A 20 -75.97 -14.58 -118.70
N ARG A 21 -75.14 -14.65 -119.75
CA ARG A 21 -75.47 -14.96 -121.17
C ARG A 21 -76.15 -13.95 -122.11
N LEU A 22 -75.62 -14.01 -123.36
CA LEU A 22 -76.22 -13.84 -124.70
C LEU A 22 -76.09 -12.49 -125.42
N LYS A 23 -75.26 -12.47 -126.47
CA LYS A 23 -75.42 -11.60 -127.65
C LYS A 23 -76.72 -11.97 -128.36
N PRO A 24 -77.37 -10.98 -129.00
CA PRO A 24 -77.51 -11.04 -130.45
C PRO A 24 -77.31 -9.66 -131.13
N GLN A 25 -76.74 -9.69 -132.34
CA GLN A 25 -77.04 -8.67 -133.35
C GLN A 25 -78.44 -8.95 -133.93
N PRO A 26 -79.17 -7.91 -134.35
CA PRO A 26 -80.05 -8.02 -135.50
C PRO A 26 -79.46 -7.23 -136.68
N VAL A 27 -79.12 -7.97 -137.72
CA VAL A 27 -79.10 -7.50 -139.11
C VAL A 27 -80.55 -7.26 -139.52
N ILE A 28 -80.91 -6.04 -139.96
CA ILE A 28 -81.96 -5.83 -140.96
C ILE A 28 -81.47 -4.78 -141.96
N LEU A 29 -81.66 -5.14 -143.23
CA LEU A 29 -81.26 -4.47 -144.46
C LEU A 29 -81.88 -3.08 -144.67
N VAL A 30 -81.00 -2.13 -145.01
CA VAL A 30 -80.97 -1.20 -146.17
C VAL A 30 -82.24 -1.11 -147.05
N PRO A 31 -82.61 0.11 -147.51
CA PRO A 31 -82.15 0.58 -148.83
C PRO A 31 -81.50 1.97 -148.70
N GLU A 32 -80.26 2.18 -149.15
CA GLU A 32 -79.90 2.51 -150.53
C GLU A 32 -80.88 3.52 -151.14
N VAL A 33 -80.56 4.81 -150.97
CA VAL A 33 -80.72 5.77 -152.05
C VAL A 33 -79.45 6.61 -152.14
N SER A 34 -78.76 6.35 -153.24
CA SER A 34 -77.58 6.96 -153.81
C SER A 34 -77.77 8.46 -154.05
N GLY A 35 -76.66 9.20 -153.97
CA GLY A 35 -76.45 10.38 -154.82
C GLY A 35 -77.02 11.71 -154.33
N LEU A 36 -76.09 12.57 -153.89
CA LEU A 36 -75.89 14.01 -154.24
C LEU A 36 -77.14 14.90 -154.36
N SER A 37 -77.17 16.16 -153.93
CA SER A 37 -76.28 17.20 -153.35
C SER A 37 -77.18 18.46 -153.26
N PRO A 38 -76.80 19.62 -152.66
CA PRO A 38 -76.53 20.77 -153.55
C PRO A 38 -75.77 22.00 -152.95
N ALA A 39 -74.66 22.39 -153.57
CA ALA A 39 -74.21 23.79 -153.64
C ALA A 39 -73.84 24.15 -155.10
N ARG A 40 -74.73 23.78 -156.02
CA ARG A 40 -74.92 24.31 -157.39
C ARG A 40 -76.18 23.64 -157.96
N ILE A 41 -77.32 23.82 -157.27
CA ILE A 41 -78.62 23.74 -157.93
C ILE A 41 -78.98 25.18 -158.25
N LEU A 42 -78.77 25.52 -159.52
CA LEU A 42 -79.54 26.54 -160.20
C LEU A 42 -81.02 26.28 -159.87
N ASN A 43 -81.66 27.29 -159.28
CA ASN A 43 -83.11 27.52 -159.27
C ASN A 43 -83.90 26.61 -160.22
N LEU A 44 -84.34 25.44 -159.74
CA LEU A 44 -85.62 24.89 -160.16
C LEU A 44 -86.52 24.99 -158.95
N ALA A 45 -87.43 25.97 -158.99
CA ALA A 45 -88.48 26.13 -158.01
C ALA A 45 -89.36 24.87 -158.01
N MET A 46 -89.10 23.95 -157.08
CA MET A 46 -89.96 22.79 -156.86
C MET A 46 -91.20 23.28 -156.11
N ILE A 47 -92.19 23.72 -156.89
CA ILE A 47 -93.53 24.05 -156.44
C ILE A 47 -94.21 22.74 -156.06
N ILE A 48 -94.45 22.53 -154.77
CA ILE A 48 -95.27 21.41 -154.29
C ILE A 48 -96.72 21.89 -154.24
N THR A 49 -97.55 21.36 -155.13
CA THR A 49 -99.00 21.63 -155.16
C THR A 49 -99.74 20.62 -154.28
N PHE A 50 -100.55 21.12 -153.34
CA PHE A 50 -101.49 20.29 -152.57
C PHE A 50 -102.89 20.38 -153.18
N TYR A 51 -103.54 19.23 -153.41
CA TYR A 51 -104.94 19.16 -153.79
C TYR A 51 -105.81 18.90 -152.55
N ILE A 52 -106.70 19.84 -152.23
CA ILE A 52 -107.68 19.68 -151.14
C ILE A 52 -109.06 19.46 -151.77
N ARG A 53 -109.71 18.32 -151.49
CA ARG A 53 -111.06 18.01 -151.95
C ARG A 53 -112.09 18.33 -150.88
N SER A 54 -113.14 19.07 -151.26
CA SER A 54 -114.36 19.22 -150.47
C SER A 54 -115.56 18.64 -151.25
N VAL A 55 -116.45 17.92 -150.57
CA VAL A 55 -117.68 17.32 -151.14
C VAL A 55 -118.89 17.68 -150.29
N ASN A 56 -120.02 18.04 -150.91
CA ASN A 56 -121.33 18.12 -150.26
C ASN A 56 -122.30 17.07 -150.84
N THR A 57 -123.40 16.79 -150.10
CA THR A 57 -124.26 15.60 -150.20
C THR A 57 -125.01 15.38 -151.52
N VAL A 58 -124.92 16.29 -152.50
CA VAL A 58 -125.63 16.16 -153.80
C VAL A 58 -124.70 16.16 -155.03
N GLY A 59 -123.39 15.93 -154.83
CA GLY A 59 -122.54 15.40 -155.91
C GLY A 59 -122.09 16.37 -157.00
N LYS A 60 -121.64 17.60 -156.67
CA LYS A 60 -120.82 18.44 -157.56
C LYS A 60 -119.51 18.86 -156.86
N SER A 61 -118.38 18.73 -157.55
CA SER A 61 -117.02 18.99 -157.01
C SER A 61 -116.43 20.30 -157.59
N ALA A 62 -115.69 21.06 -156.78
CA ALA A 62 -114.88 22.22 -157.21
C ALA A 62 -113.43 22.06 -156.71
N PHE A 63 -112.44 22.45 -157.53
CA PHE A 63 -111.01 22.31 -157.24
C PHE A 63 -110.36 23.70 -157.02
N VAL A 64 -109.45 23.81 -156.05
CA VAL A 64 -108.63 25.01 -155.76
C VAL A 64 -107.16 24.59 -155.56
N GLU A 65 -106.23 25.34 -156.16
CA GLU A 65 -104.79 25.09 -156.17
C GLU A 65 -104.03 26.14 -155.32
N ALA A 66 -103.07 25.72 -154.47
CA ALA A 66 -102.21 26.61 -153.66
C ALA A 66 -100.74 26.14 -153.65
N VAL A 67 -99.78 27.08 -153.66
CA VAL A 67 -98.33 26.85 -153.86
C VAL A 67 -97.49 27.42 -152.70
N GLY A 68 -96.49 26.67 -152.18
CA GLY A 68 -95.52 27.11 -151.15
C GLY A 68 -94.13 26.42 -151.22
N GLN A 69 -93.08 27.00 -150.60
CA GLN A 69 -91.67 26.54 -150.60
C GLN A 69 -91.12 26.18 -149.19
N PRO A 70 -90.34 25.09 -149.01
CA PRO A 70 -89.64 24.77 -147.75
C PRO A 70 -88.24 25.41 -147.60
N SER A 71 -87.85 25.80 -146.37
CA SER A 71 -86.54 26.39 -145.99
C SER A 71 -85.53 25.34 -145.47
N ASN A 72 -84.22 25.56 -145.65
CA ASN A 72 -83.10 24.65 -145.31
C ASN A 72 -82.20 25.12 -144.14
N ASP A 73 -82.65 26.05 -143.27
CA ASP A 73 -81.87 26.51 -142.10
C ASP A 73 -82.31 25.80 -140.79
N PRO A 74 -81.59 24.75 -140.33
CA PRO A 74 -81.97 23.99 -139.14
C PRO A 74 -81.88 24.82 -137.85
N ALA A 75 -81.03 25.85 -137.77
CA ALA A 75 -80.94 26.72 -136.59
C ALA A 75 -82.19 27.61 -136.45
N ALA A 76 -82.73 28.10 -137.57
CA ALA A 76 -83.98 28.85 -137.59
C ALA A 76 -85.18 28.00 -137.13
N TYR A 77 -85.29 26.74 -137.57
CA TYR A 77 -86.36 25.84 -137.09
C TYR A 77 -86.22 25.49 -135.61
N LEU A 78 -85.01 25.19 -135.12
CA LEU A 78 -84.78 24.91 -133.70
C LEU A 78 -85.11 26.12 -132.82
N ASN A 79 -84.86 27.35 -133.29
CA ASN A 79 -85.27 28.57 -132.60
C ASN A 79 -86.79 28.81 -132.66
N PHE A 80 -87.41 28.65 -133.84
CA PHE A 80 -88.86 28.82 -134.01
C PHE A 80 -89.66 27.84 -133.12
N PHE A 81 -89.22 26.58 -133.05
CA PHE A 81 -89.87 25.55 -132.25
C PHE A 81 -89.32 25.42 -130.82
N ARG A 82 -88.35 26.24 -130.40
CA ARG A 82 -87.75 26.18 -129.05
C ARG A 82 -88.81 26.13 -127.94
N GLY A 83 -89.84 26.97 -128.06
CA GLY A 83 -90.96 27.01 -127.11
C GLY A 83 -91.87 25.78 -127.13
N ALA A 84 -92.02 25.11 -128.28
CA ALA A 84 -92.80 23.88 -128.41
C ALA A 84 -92.00 22.64 -127.96
N ILE A 85 -90.71 22.55 -128.31
CA ILE A 85 -89.80 21.49 -127.90
C ILE A 85 -89.68 21.45 -126.37
N ASN A 86 -89.56 22.63 -125.72
CA ASN A 86 -89.49 22.75 -124.26
C ASN A 86 -90.78 22.31 -123.51
N LYS A 87 -91.93 22.25 -124.20
CA LYS A 87 -93.20 21.76 -123.62
C LYS A 87 -93.33 20.24 -123.67
N THR A 88 -92.55 19.56 -124.52
CA THR A 88 -92.56 18.09 -124.59
C THR A 88 -91.72 17.48 -123.48
N HIS A 89 -92.15 16.33 -122.96
CA HIS A 89 -91.41 15.60 -121.93
C HIS A 89 -90.00 15.21 -122.42
N LEU A 90 -89.90 14.76 -123.67
CA LEU A 90 -88.64 14.36 -124.29
C LEU A 90 -87.70 15.56 -124.52
N GLY A 91 -88.23 16.70 -124.97
CA GLY A 91 -87.42 17.91 -125.18
C GLY A 91 -86.84 18.49 -123.88
N ARG A 92 -87.59 18.42 -122.78
CA ARG A 92 -87.08 18.81 -121.45
C ARG A 92 -85.99 17.87 -120.95
N GLU A 93 -86.21 16.57 -121.07
CA GLU A 93 -85.22 15.55 -120.68
C GLU A 93 -83.93 15.65 -121.50
N ILE A 94 -84.03 15.92 -122.81
CA ILE A 94 -82.86 16.12 -123.67
C ILE A 94 -82.09 17.38 -123.26
N ASN A 95 -82.76 18.50 -122.99
CA ASN A 95 -82.09 19.72 -122.52
C ASN A 95 -81.42 19.53 -121.16
N GLU A 96 -82.07 18.85 -120.21
CA GLU A 96 -81.46 18.52 -118.90
C GLU A 96 -80.21 17.64 -119.06
N ARG A 97 -80.19 16.69 -120.00
CA ARG A 97 -79.01 15.88 -120.32
C ARG A 97 -77.91 16.70 -120.99
N ILE A 98 -78.25 17.65 -121.86
CA ILE A 98 -77.29 18.59 -122.46
C ILE A 98 -76.66 19.47 -121.38
N ASP A 99 -77.46 20.06 -120.48
CA ASP A 99 -76.97 20.87 -119.35
C ASP A 99 -76.15 20.04 -118.35
N ALA A 100 -76.55 18.79 -118.09
CA ALA A 100 -75.77 17.86 -117.29
C ALA A 100 -74.43 17.51 -117.96
N SER A 101 -74.40 17.38 -119.29
CA SER A 101 -73.15 17.14 -120.04
C SER A 101 -72.21 18.35 -120.01
N ALA A 102 -72.73 19.58 -120.10
CA ALA A 102 -71.95 20.81 -119.96
C ALA A 102 -71.36 20.93 -118.55
N ARG A 103 -72.18 20.72 -117.51
CA ARG A 103 -71.71 20.67 -116.11
C ARG A 103 -70.67 19.58 -115.86
N ARG A 104 -70.78 18.42 -116.54
CA ARG A 104 -69.78 17.35 -116.43
C ARG A 104 -68.42 17.80 -116.95
N THR A 105 -68.37 18.56 -118.04
CA THR A 105 -67.13 19.15 -118.55
C THR A 105 -66.55 20.19 -117.57
N GLU A 106 -67.38 21.01 -116.93
CA GLU A 106 -66.94 21.95 -115.88
C GLU A 106 -66.37 21.21 -114.65
N VAL A 107 -67.02 20.12 -114.21
CA VAL A 107 -66.53 19.29 -113.10
C VAL A 107 -65.19 18.65 -113.45
N GLU A 108 -65.04 18.10 -114.66
CA GLU A 108 -63.76 17.53 -115.13
C GLU A 108 -62.66 18.62 -115.19
N GLN A 109 -62.99 19.86 -115.54
CA GLN A 109 -62.03 20.97 -115.51
C GLN A 109 -61.64 21.33 -114.07
N LEU A 110 -62.59 21.45 -113.15
CA LEU A 110 -62.34 21.73 -111.74
C LEU A 110 -61.55 20.60 -111.07
N GLU A 111 -61.85 19.33 -111.35
CA GLU A 111 -61.07 18.19 -110.85
C GLU A 111 -59.61 18.26 -111.32
N ASN A 112 -59.39 18.60 -112.60
CA ASN A 112 -58.04 18.78 -113.13
C ASN A 112 -57.31 19.98 -112.50
N GLU A 113 -58.01 21.06 -112.18
CA GLU A 113 -57.47 22.23 -111.49
C GLU A 113 -57.12 21.92 -110.03
N ILE A 114 -58.05 21.31 -109.29
CA ILE A 114 -57.85 20.85 -107.90
C ILE A 114 -56.65 19.88 -107.84
N ASN A 115 -56.56 18.92 -108.75
CA ASN A 115 -55.43 17.98 -108.76
C ASN A 115 -54.09 18.68 -109.02
N ARG A 116 -54.06 19.72 -109.87
CA ARG A 116 -52.85 20.54 -110.10
C ARG A 116 -52.49 21.35 -108.85
N GLU A 117 -53.46 22.01 -108.23
CA GLU A 117 -53.25 22.79 -107.01
C GLU A 117 -52.79 21.91 -105.85
N MET A 118 -53.42 20.73 -105.64
CA MET A 118 -53.01 19.76 -104.63
C MET A 118 -51.57 19.27 -104.87
N THR A 119 -51.23 18.94 -106.11
CA THR A 119 -49.86 18.54 -106.46
C THR A 119 -48.86 19.68 -106.18
N GLN A 120 -49.23 20.93 -106.44
CA GLN A 120 -48.39 22.09 -106.17
C GLN A 120 -48.26 22.34 -104.67
N LEU A 121 -49.35 22.23 -103.91
CA LEU A 121 -49.35 22.38 -102.47
C LEU A 121 -48.48 21.30 -101.80
N GLU A 122 -48.59 20.05 -102.23
CA GLU A 122 -47.73 18.96 -101.76
C GLU A 122 -46.25 19.26 -102.00
N LYS A 123 -45.89 19.77 -103.19
CA LYS A 123 -44.52 20.20 -103.50
C LYS A 123 -44.08 21.35 -102.60
N ASP A 124 -44.90 22.37 -102.42
CA ASP A 124 -44.57 23.54 -101.61
C ASP A 124 -44.40 23.19 -100.13
N VAL A 125 -45.30 22.37 -99.57
CA VAL A 125 -45.21 21.87 -98.20
C VAL A 125 -43.94 21.03 -98.01
N ARG A 126 -43.66 20.12 -98.96
CA ARG A 126 -42.45 19.30 -98.93
C ARG A 126 -41.19 20.16 -99.00
N GLN A 127 -41.13 21.14 -99.90
CA GLN A 127 -39.98 22.05 -100.01
C GLN A 127 -39.80 22.94 -98.78
N ARG A 128 -40.89 23.39 -98.15
CA ARG A 128 -40.82 24.11 -96.87
C ARG A 128 -40.28 23.22 -95.76
N ALA A 129 -40.80 22.00 -95.62
CA ALA A 129 -40.33 21.04 -94.63
C ALA A 129 -38.85 20.65 -94.85
N GLU A 130 -38.43 20.40 -96.09
CA GLU A 130 -37.02 20.11 -96.43
C GLU A 130 -36.10 21.29 -96.06
N ARG A 131 -36.54 22.54 -96.29
CA ARG A 131 -35.77 23.74 -95.88
C ARG A 131 -35.68 23.88 -94.37
N ASP A 132 -36.79 23.72 -93.64
CA ASP A 132 -36.81 23.87 -92.19
C ASP A 132 -36.00 22.77 -91.50
N ILE A 133 -36.13 21.51 -91.97
CA ILE A 133 -35.32 20.38 -91.49
C ILE A 133 -33.84 20.64 -91.76
N ALA A 134 -33.46 21.08 -92.97
CA ALA A 134 -32.07 21.42 -93.28
C ALA A 134 -31.53 22.54 -92.36
N GLY A 135 -32.36 23.56 -92.08
CA GLY A 135 -32.04 24.65 -91.16
C GLY A 135 -31.82 24.16 -89.72
N VAL A 136 -32.69 23.30 -89.21
CA VAL A 136 -32.58 22.70 -87.86
C VAL A 136 -31.36 21.78 -87.79
N THR A 137 -31.17 20.89 -88.76
CA THR A 137 -30.00 20.00 -88.83
C THR A 137 -28.69 20.78 -88.79
N LYS A 138 -28.58 21.88 -89.55
CA LYS A 138 -27.39 22.75 -89.52
C LYS A 138 -27.13 23.34 -88.13
N LYS A 139 -28.17 23.77 -87.41
CA LYS A 139 -28.06 24.28 -86.03
C LYS A 139 -27.66 23.18 -85.03
N ILE A 140 -28.21 21.97 -85.18
CA ILE A 140 -27.85 20.80 -84.37
C ILE A 140 -26.37 20.48 -84.58
N THR A 141 -25.92 20.32 -85.82
CA THR A 141 -24.52 20.01 -86.13
C THR A 141 -23.56 21.08 -85.60
N ALA A 142 -23.92 22.37 -85.73
CA ALA A 142 -23.11 23.44 -85.14
C ALA A 142 -23.02 23.35 -83.61
N SER A 143 -24.12 22.96 -82.94
CA SER A 143 -24.17 22.76 -81.50
C SER A 143 -23.39 21.52 -81.06
N GLU A 144 -23.50 20.41 -81.80
CA GLU A 144 -22.73 19.16 -81.57
C GLU A 144 -21.24 19.41 -81.68
N ASN A 145 -20.79 20.15 -82.70
CA ASN A 145 -19.39 20.55 -82.85
C ASN A 145 -18.93 21.42 -81.66
N SER A 146 -19.73 22.40 -81.25
CA SER A 146 -19.43 23.26 -80.10
C SER A 146 -19.33 22.46 -78.78
N ILE A 147 -20.23 21.51 -78.55
CA ILE A 147 -20.20 20.62 -77.38
C ILE A 147 -18.95 19.73 -77.43
N THR A 148 -18.61 19.17 -78.60
CA THR A 148 -17.43 18.31 -78.78
C THR A 148 -16.15 19.08 -78.44
N GLU A 149 -16.02 20.32 -78.93
CA GLU A 149 -14.89 21.19 -78.59
C GLU A 149 -14.83 21.51 -77.09
N LEU A 150 -15.96 21.83 -76.46
CA LEU A 150 -16.04 22.09 -75.02
C LEU A 150 -15.64 20.86 -74.19
N VAL A 151 -16.11 19.68 -74.56
CA VAL A 151 -15.76 18.41 -73.89
C VAL A 151 -14.27 18.12 -74.05
N ALA A 152 -13.71 18.28 -75.26
CA ALA A 152 -12.29 18.09 -75.51
C ALA A 152 -11.42 19.10 -74.73
N LYS A 153 -11.84 20.37 -74.66
CA LYS A 153 -11.15 21.39 -73.86
C LYS A 153 -11.21 21.04 -72.37
N LYS A 154 -12.37 20.67 -71.85
CA LYS A 154 -12.54 20.33 -70.43
C LYS A 154 -11.81 19.06 -70.03
N SER A 155 -11.80 18.04 -70.88
CA SER A 155 -11.01 16.83 -70.62
C SER A 155 -9.51 17.14 -70.60
N GLY A 156 -9.02 17.98 -71.53
CA GLY A 156 -7.64 18.46 -71.53
C GLY A 156 -7.27 19.26 -70.28
N GLU A 157 -8.13 20.20 -69.85
CA GLU A 157 -7.96 20.96 -68.59
C GLU A 157 -7.89 20.02 -67.37
N GLN A 158 -8.78 19.02 -67.30
CA GLN A 158 -8.80 18.03 -66.23
C GLN A 158 -7.55 17.15 -66.23
N SER A 159 -7.11 16.66 -67.39
CA SER A 159 -5.88 15.88 -67.51
C SER A 159 -4.65 16.67 -67.06
N LEU A 160 -4.58 17.97 -67.39
CA LEU A 160 -3.49 18.82 -66.93
C LEU A 160 -3.53 19.05 -65.41
N ALA A 161 -4.73 19.19 -64.83
CA ALA A 161 -4.89 19.33 -63.38
C ALA A 161 -4.49 18.04 -62.64
N ILE A 162 -4.90 16.87 -63.13
CA ILE A 162 -4.52 15.56 -62.58
C ILE A 162 -3.00 15.40 -62.63
N ALA A 163 -2.37 15.67 -63.78
CA ALA A 163 -0.92 15.59 -63.92
C ALA A 163 -0.15 16.52 -62.96
N LYS A 164 -0.72 17.68 -62.61
CA LYS A 164 -0.13 18.56 -61.57
C LYS A 164 -0.23 17.96 -60.18
N VAL A 165 -1.37 17.35 -59.84
CA VAL A 165 -1.58 16.67 -58.56
C VAL A 165 -0.64 15.48 -58.43
N ASP A 166 -0.51 14.65 -59.47
CA ASP A 166 0.36 13.48 -59.48
C ASP A 166 1.83 13.89 -59.21
N ARG A 167 2.33 14.91 -59.92
CA ARG A 167 3.68 15.44 -59.65
C ARG A 167 3.86 15.92 -58.21
N LYS A 168 2.82 16.54 -57.63
CA LYS A 168 2.87 17.00 -56.23
C LYS A 168 2.88 15.81 -55.27
N VAL A 169 2.08 14.77 -55.54
CA VAL A 169 2.06 13.53 -54.76
C VAL A 169 3.42 12.84 -54.83
N ASP A 170 4.05 12.76 -56.00
CA ASP A 170 5.38 12.19 -56.18
C ASP A 170 6.44 12.99 -55.40
N SER A 171 6.41 14.32 -55.48
CA SER A 171 7.31 15.21 -54.73
C SER A 171 7.18 14.99 -53.23
N VAL A 172 5.95 15.08 -52.70
CA VAL A 172 5.68 14.90 -51.27
C VAL A 172 6.06 13.49 -50.81
N SER A 173 5.77 12.46 -51.61
CA SER A 173 6.16 11.08 -51.28
C SER A 173 7.68 10.91 -51.20
N SER A 174 8.42 11.58 -52.09
CA SER A 174 9.88 11.59 -52.07
C SER A 174 10.44 12.32 -50.85
N GLU A 175 9.88 13.50 -50.51
CA GLU A 175 10.23 14.27 -49.31
C GLU A 175 9.99 13.48 -48.03
N ILE A 176 8.84 12.79 -47.93
CA ILE A 176 8.51 11.92 -46.79
C ILE A 176 9.53 10.78 -46.69
N ARG A 177 9.81 10.07 -47.80
CA ARG A 177 10.80 8.98 -47.80
C ARG A 177 12.17 9.46 -47.33
N GLN A 178 12.61 10.62 -47.82
CA GLN A 178 13.89 11.20 -47.42
C GLN A 178 13.91 11.58 -45.94
N THR A 179 12.84 12.21 -45.44
CA THR A 179 12.73 12.63 -44.04
C THR A 179 12.74 11.42 -43.10
N VAL A 180 11.94 10.39 -43.42
CA VAL A 180 11.91 9.13 -42.64
C VAL A 180 13.27 8.44 -42.65
N SER A 181 13.94 8.38 -43.81
CA SER A 181 15.27 7.78 -43.92
C SER A 181 16.29 8.52 -43.06
N ARG A 182 16.32 9.86 -43.11
CA ARG A 182 17.24 10.68 -42.31
C ARG A 182 16.97 10.50 -40.81
N SER A 183 15.72 10.59 -40.38
CA SER A 183 15.36 10.41 -38.98
C SER A 183 15.69 9.01 -38.47
N THR A 184 15.51 7.97 -39.29
CA THR A 184 15.87 6.59 -38.94
C THR A 184 17.38 6.45 -38.74
N GLU A 185 18.17 7.05 -39.61
CA GLU A 185 19.63 7.02 -39.51
C GLU A 185 20.14 7.82 -38.31
N GLU A 186 19.58 9.01 -38.05
CA GLU A 186 19.86 9.82 -36.87
C GLU A 186 19.53 9.09 -35.57
N ASN A 187 18.34 8.48 -35.48
CA ASN A 187 17.93 7.69 -34.32
C ASN A 187 18.87 6.50 -34.12
N SER A 188 19.28 5.82 -35.20
CA SER A 188 20.22 4.70 -35.12
C SER A 188 21.58 5.14 -34.57
N ARG A 189 22.08 6.31 -34.99
CA ARG A 189 23.32 6.90 -34.47
C ARG A 189 23.19 7.29 -33.00
N GLN A 190 22.09 7.91 -32.59
CA GLN A 190 21.83 8.26 -31.20
C GLN A 190 21.76 7.03 -30.29
N ILE A 191 21.07 5.97 -30.73
CA ILE A 191 20.99 4.70 -29.99
C ILE A 191 22.39 4.08 -29.83
N ALA A 192 23.21 4.09 -30.89
CA ALA A 192 24.57 3.59 -30.82
C ALA A 192 25.44 4.37 -29.82
N GLN A 193 25.33 5.70 -29.81
CA GLN A 193 26.05 6.56 -28.84
C GLN A 193 25.62 6.28 -27.41
N VAL A 194 24.31 6.15 -27.15
CA VAL A 194 23.79 5.82 -25.81
C VAL A 194 24.28 4.45 -25.35
N ARG A 195 24.25 3.44 -26.22
CA ARG A 195 24.77 2.10 -25.90
C ARG A 195 26.24 2.15 -25.50
N GLN A 196 27.07 2.83 -26.30
CA GLN A 196 28.49 2.95 -26.00
C GLN A 196 28.75 3.70 -24.69
N TYR A 197 28.02 4.78 -24.42
CA TYR A 197 28.12 5.48 -23.14
C TYR A 197 27.77 4.57 -21.94
N VAL A 198 26.72 3.75 -22.08
CA VAL A 198 26.31 2.79 -21.05
C VAL A 198 27.38 1.72 -20.86
N ASP A 199 27.98 1.20 -21.94
CA ASP A 199 29.05 0.21 -21.88
C ASP A 199 30.31 0.78 -21.20
N ASP A 200 30.75 1.98 -21.59
CA ASP A 200 31.89 2.67 -21.01
C ASP A 200 31.69 2.94 -19.51
N LYS A 201 30.49 3.38 -19.12
CA LYS A 201 30.15 3.62 -17.72
C LYS A 201 30.06 2.32 -16.92
N SER A 202 29.54 1.25 -17.51
CA SER A 202 29.50 -0.08 -16.87
C SER A 202 30.90 -0.64 -16.64
N ALA A 203 31.83 -0.44 -17.58
CA ALA A 203 33.23 -0.79 -17.43
C ALA A 203 33.90 0.02 -16.30
N GLN A 204 33.69 1.34 -16.27
CA GLN A 204 34.20 2.22 -15.20
C GLN A 204 33.70 1.77 -13.82
N ILE A 205 32.40 1.50 -13.68
CA ILE A 205 31.80 1.01 -12.44
C ILE A 205 32.45 -0.31 -12.01
N SER A 206 32.62 -1.26 -12.94
CA SER A 206 33.24 -2.55 -12.67
C SER A 206 34.67 -2.41 -12.15
N THR A 207 35.47 -1.51 -12.75
CA THR A 207 36.83 -1.21 -12.27
C THR A 207 36.83 -0.59 -10.87
N VAL A 208 35.93 0.37 -10.59
CA VAL A 208 35.84 1.01 -9.28
C VAL A 208 35.43 0.00 -8.20
N VAL A 209 34.45 -0.85 -8.49
CA VAL A 209 34.00 -1.91 -7.60
C VAL A 209 35.15 -2.88 -7.30
N ALA A 210 35.87 -3.34 -8.33
CA ALA A 210 37.02 -4.23 -8.16
C ALA A 210 38.11 -3.58 -7.28
N LYS A 211 38.48 -2.33 -7.56
CA LYS A 211 39.48 -1.60 -6.76
C LYS A 211 39.04 -1.45 -5.31
N LYS A 212 37.80 -1.04 -5.06
CA LYS A 212 37.27 -0.88 -3.70
C LYS A 212 37.18 -2.20 -2.95
N SER A 213 36.81 -3.28 -3.61
CA SER A 213 36.78 -4.62 -3.00
C SER A 213 38.18 -5.12 -2.61
N ALA A 214 39.20 -4.79 -3.41
CA ALA A 214 40.59 -5.11 -3.11
C ALA A 214 41.12 -4.26 -1.94
N GLU A 215 40.84 -2.94 -1.93
CA GLU A 215 41.19 -2.04 -0.82
C GLU A 215 40.57 -2.54 0.50
N GLN A 216 39.30 -2.94 0.47
CA GLN A 216 38.59 -3.44 1.65
C GLN A 216 39.18 -4.77 2.14
N SER A 217 39.52 -5.67 1.23
CA SER A 217 40.21 -6.94 1.56
C SER A 217 41.57 -6.70 2.22
N MET A 218 42.36 -5.73 1.74
CA MET A 218 43.65 -5.39 2.35
C MET A 218 43.49 -4.80 3.75
N ALA A 219 42.50 -3.92 3.96
CA ALA A 219 42.21 -3.33 5.26
C ALA A 219 41.76 -4.39 6.28
N ILE A 220 40.90 -5.34 5.87
CA ILE A 220 40.50 -6.48 6.71
C ILE A 220 41.72 -7.32 7.10
N ALA A 221 42.58 -7.67 6.14
CA ALA A 221 43.78 -8.44 6.41
C ALA A 221 44.77 -7.71 7.33
N GLU A 222 44.82 -6.38 7.32
CA GLU A 222 45.62 -5.60 8.27
C GLU A 222 45.04 -5.66 9.69
N VAL A 223 43.72 -5.50 9.82
CA VAL A 223 43.02 -5.62 11.11
C VAL A 223 43.22 -7.02 11.70
N ASP A 224 43.07 -8.08 10.90
CA ASP A 224 43.28 -9.46 11.34
C ASP A 224 44.71 -9.65 11.89
N ARG A 225 45.74 -9.19 11.15
CA ARG A 225 47.13 -9.24 11.64
C ARG A 225 47.34 -8.46 12.94
N LYS A 226 46.63 -7.35 13.14
CA LYS A 226 46.70 -6.57 14.37
C LYS A 226 46.04 -7.32 15.53
N VAL A 227 44.88 -7.93 15.30
CA VAL A 227 44.19 -8.79 16.27
C VAL A 227 45.05 -9.99 16.66
N ASP A 228 45.71 -10.65 15.71
CA ASP A 228 46.62 -11.76 15.98
C ASP A 228 47.84 -11.35 16.81
N ARG A 229 48.44 -10.19 16.49
CA ARG A 229 49.54 -9.62 17.29
C ARG A 229 49.09 -9.29 18.70
N MET A 230 47.99 -8.56 18.85
CA MET A 230 47.43 -8.24 20.17
C MET A 230 47.09 -9.51 20.96
N GLY A 231 46.49 -10.51 20.33
CA GLY A 231 46.20 -11.80 20.96
C GLY A 231 47.46 -12.53 21.41
N SER A 232 48.56 -12.42 20.67
CA SER A 232 49.85 -13.00 21.04
C SER A 232 50.52 -12.24 22.19
N GLU A 233 50.50 -10.91 22.17
CA GLU A 233 51.00 -10.06 23.27
C GLU A 233 50.24 -10.30 24.58
N ILE A 234 48.91 -10.40 24.52
CA ILE A 234 48.06 -10.73 25.66
C ILE A 234 48.44 -12.11 26.22
N ARG A 235 48.53 -13.13 25.35
CA ARG A 235 48.93 -14.49 25.77
C ARG A 235 50.29 -14.49 26.47
N GLN A 236 51.27 -13.77 25.92
CA GLN A 236 52.59 -13.66 26.53
C GLN A 236 52.54 -12.94 27.88
N THR A 237 51.80 -11.84 27.98
CA THR A 237 51.65 -11.07 29.22
C THR A 237 50.99 -11.89 30.33
N VAL A 238 49.91 -12.60 29.99
CA VAL A 238 49.20 -13.49 30.92
C VAL A 238 50.10 -14.64 31.37
N SER A 239 50.84 -15.26 30.43
CA SER A 239 51.79 -16.34 30.77
C SER A 239 52.86 -15.85 31.74
N ARG A 240 53.46 -14.70 31.46
CA ARG A 240 54.51 -14.10 32.29
C ARG A 240 53.98 -13.73 33.68
N SER A 241 52.81 -13.10 33.77
CA SER A 241 52.19 -12.77 35.05
C SER A 241 51.85 -14.03 35.86
N THR A 242 51.41 -15.10 35.19
CA THR A 242 51.12 -16.39 35.85
C THR A 242 52.38 -17.03 36.44
N GLU A 243 53.49 -17.02 35.69
CA GLU A 243 54.79 -17.49 36.18
C GLU A 243 55.31 -16.63 37.34
N GLU A 244 55.22 -15.31 37.23
CA GLU A 244 55.62 -14.37 38.29
C GLU A 244 54.81 -14.61 39.57
N ASN A 245 53.48 -14.72 39.46
CA ASN A 245 52.59 -15.02 40.59
C ASN A 245 52.93 -16.38 41.21
N SER A 246 53.21 -17.39 40.40
CA SER A 246 53.60 -18.72 40.88
C SER A 246 54.89 -18.67 41.71
N ARG A 247 55.89 -17.90 41.25
CA ARG A 247 57.14 -17.67 41.99
C ARG A 247 56.89 -16.90 43.30
N GLN A 248 56.08 -15.85 43.29
CA GLN A 248 55.74 -15.09 44.49
C GLN A 248 55.00 -15.95 45.52
N ILE A 249 54.04 -16.77 45.09
CA ILE A 249 53.32 -17.69 45.97
C ILE A 249 54.28 -18.71 46.58
N ALA A 250 55.23 -19.24 45.81
CA ALA A 250 56.23 -20.17 46.32
C ALA A 250 57.12 -19.51 47.40
N GLN A 251 57.56 -18.26 47.16
CA GLN A 251 58.34 -17.49 48.14
C GLN A 251 57.55 -17.21 49.43
N ILE A 252 56.27 -16.82 49.30
CA ILE A 252 55.39 -16.59 50.45
C ILE A 252 55.21 -17.88 51.25
N ARG A 253 54.96 -19.01 50.58
CA ARG A 253 54.83 -20.32 51.25
C ARG A 253 56.07 -20.65 52.08
N GLN A 254 57.25 -20.50 51.48
CA GLN A 254 58.51 -20.75 52.19
C GLN A 254 58.69 -19.82 53.40
N TYR A 255 58.40 -18.52 53.26
CA TYR A 255 58.46 -17.59 54.38
C TYR A 255 57.50 -17.96 55.51
N VAL A 256 56.27 -18.37 55.16
CA VAL A 256 55.27 -18.82 56.13
C VAL A 256 55.73 -20.09 56.84
N ASP A 257 56.32 -21.06 56.12
CA ASP A 257 56.85 -22.29 56.71
C ASP A 257 58.03 -22.02 57.66
N ASP A 258 58.96 -21.14 57.27
CA ASP A 258 60.09 -20.71 58.10
C ASP A 258 59.60 -20.00 59.38
N LYS A 259 58.65 -19.07 59.23
CA LYS A 259 58.07 -18.34 60.37
C LYS A 259 57.24 -19.25 61.27
N GLY A 260 56.47 -20.16 60.70
CA GLY A 260 55.75 -21.19 61.44
C GLY A 260 56.69 -22.02 62.31
N SER A 261 57.82 -22.46 61.73
CA SER A 261 58.86 -23.21 62.45
C SER A 261 59.49 -22.40 63.60
N GLN A 262 59.78 -21.11 63.39
CA GLN A 262 60.29 -20.20 64.43
C GLN A 262 59.29 -19.99 65.58
N ILE A 263 58.00 -19.85 65.25
CA ILE A 263 56.92 -19.71 66.25
C ILE A 263 56.81 -20.99 67.08
N THR A 264 56.75 -22.16 66.45
CA THR A 264 56.70 -23.45 67.16
C THR A 264 57.90 -23.62 68.10
N GLN A 265 59.11 -23.38 67.61
CA GLN A 265 60.34 -23.54 68.40
C GLN A 265 60.43 -22.57 69.60
N SER A 266 60.00 -21.31 69.42
CA SER A 266 60.03 -20.31 70.50
C SER A 266 58.90 -20.48 71.51
N THR A 267 57.74 -20.98 71.06
CA THR A 267 56.59 -21.29 71.91
C THR A 267 56.88 -22.51 72.79
N ASP A 268 57.41 -23.60 72.23
CA ASP A 268 57.79 -24.81 72.99
C ASP A 268 58.87 -24.50 74.06
N LYS A 269 59.87 -23.66 73.74
CA LYS A 269 60.91 -23.25 74.70
C LYS A 269 60.38 -22.39 75.86
N LYS A 270 59.35 -21.56 75.63
CA LYS A 270 58.77 -20.68 76.67
C LYS A 270 57.72 -21.39 77.51
N LEU A 271 56.94 -22.31 76.92
CA LEU A 271 55.87 -23.04 77.62
C LEU A 271 56.36 -24.25 78.42
N GLY A 272 57.58 -24.76 78.16
CA GLY A 272 58.12 -25.94 78.84
C GLY A 272 58.28 -25.85 80.37
N SER A 273 58.19 -24.66 81.00
CA SER A 273 58.26 -24.52 82.47
C SER A 273 57.23 -23.59 83.13
N TRP A 274 56.34 -22.95 82.36
CA TRP A 274 55.32 -22.02 82.90
C TRP A 274 54.00 -22.19 82.16
N ASN A 275 53.01 -22.76 82.85
CA ASN A 275 51.62 -22.72 82.41
C ASN A 275 50.81 -22.00 83.48
N ALA A 276 50.29 -20.81 83.15
CA ALA A 276 49.40 -20.04 84.00
C ALA A 276 48.07 -19.88 83.28
N SER A 277 46.97 -20.26 83.93
CA SER A 277 45.62 -20.08 83.42
C SER A 277 44.78 -19.26 84.40
N ILE A 278 43.88 -18.46 83.84
CA ILE A 278 42.87 -17.72 84.58
C ILE A 278 41.52 -18.27 84.12
N GLU A 279 40.73 -18.74 85.07
CA GLU A 279 39.41 -19.31 84.84
C GLU A 279 38.37 -18.48 85.61
N GLN A 280 37.35 -18.01 84.90
CA GLN A 280 36.22 -17.31 85.50
C GLN A 280 35.00 -18.22 85.45
N ILE A 281 34.39 -18.45 86.61
CA ILE A 281 33.23 -19.31 86.80
C ILE A 281 32.05 -18.43 87.20
N GLN A 282 30.99 -18.46 86.38
CA GLN A 282 29.71 -17.84 86.69
C GLN A 282 28.66 -18.94 86.64
N LYS A 283 28.01 -19.20 87.78
CA LYS A 283 27.01 -20.26 87.89
C LYS A 283 25.80 -19.75 88.65
N VAL A 284 24.64 -19.87 88.02
CA VAL A 284 23.34 -19.71 88.67
C VAL A 284 22.64 -21.05 88.53
N GLN A 285 22.41 -21.73 89.65
CA GLN A 285 21.83 -23.06 89.67
C GLN A 285 20.67 -23.10 90.66
N GLU A 286 19.51 -23.55 90.20
CA GLU A 286 18.40 -23.95 91.06
C GLU A 286 18.60 -25.42 91.45
N ASP A 287 18.61 -25.70 92.75
CA ASP A 287 18.77 -27.07 93.26
C ASP A 287 17.45 -27.86 93.23
N THR A 288 17.50 -29.14 93.63
CA THR A 288 16.33 -30.03 93.65
C THR A 288 15.26 -29.63 94.68
N ARG A 289 15.53 -28.64 95.53
CA ARG A 289 14.60 -28.04 96.51
C ARG A 289 14.11 -26.65 96.09
N ARG A 290 14.39 -26.22 94.85
CA ARG A 290 14.06 -24.88 94.30
C ARG A 290 14.80 -23.72 94.96
N ASN A 291 15.95 -24.00 95.55
CA ASN A 291 16.81 -22.98 96.14
C ASN A 291 17.75 -22.45 95.05
N LEU A 292 17.68 -21.14 94.79
CA LEU A 292 18.54 -20.47 93.81
C LEU A 292 19.90 -20.19 94.44
N ASN A 293 20.94 -20.84 93.91
CA ASN A 293 22.33 -20.62 94.30
C ASN A 293 23.04 -19.86 93.19
N SER A 294 23.62 -18.72 93.53
CA SER A 294 24.39 -17.90 92.59
C SER A 294 25.84 -17.84 93.05
N MET A 295 26.78 -18.04 92.12
CA MET A 295 28.21 -18.04 92.39
C MET A 295 28.97 -17.32 91.28
N TRP A 296 29.87 -16.43 91.67
CA TRP A 296 30.94 -15.89 90.83
C TRP A 296 32.27 -16.30 91.46
N ALA A 297 33.18 -16.86 90.68
CA ALA A 297 34.53 -17.16 91.13
C ALA A 297 35.56 -16.85 90.05
N VAL A 298 36.74 -16.40 90.47
CA VAL A 298 37.93 -16.31 89.63
C VAL A 298 39.00 -17.20 90.24
N LYS A 299 39.58 -18.06 89.41
CA LYS A 299 40.63 -19.00 89.79
C LYS A 299 41.84 -18.77 88.91
N LEU A 300 42.97 -18.48 89.54
CA LEU A 300 44.28 -18.47 88.92
C LEU A 300 44.96 -19.79 89.23
N GLN A 301 45.49 -20.44 88.20
CA GLN A 301 46.27 -21.66 88.33
C GLN A 301 47.63 -21.42 87.71
N GLN A 302 48.68 -21.84 88.40
CA GLN A 302 50.03 -21.79 87.87
C GLN A 302 50.74 -23.10 88.19
N THR A 303 51.24 -23.78 87.16
CA THR A 303 52.08 -24.96 87.32
C THR A 303 53.52 -24.58 87.10
N ARG A 304 54.37 -24.87 88.10
CA ARG A 304 55.81 -24.70 88.04
C ARG A 304 56.48 -25.95 88.59
N ASP A 305 57.41 -26.53 87.81
CA ASP A 305 58.19 -27.71 88.21
C ASP A 305 57.31 -28.88 88.72
N GLY A 306 56.16 -29.10 88.08
CA GLY A 306 55.18 -30.14 88.44
C GLY A 306 54.30 -29.83 89.66
N ARG A 307 54.53 -28.72 90.38
CA ARG A 307 53.70 -28.27 91.49
C ARG A 307 52.67 -27.25 91.03
N LEU A 308 51.41 -27.51 91.38
CA LEU A 308 50.28 -26.63 91.08
C LEU A 308 50.07 -25.63 92.24
N TYR A 309 50.07 -24.35 91.90
CA TYR A 309 49.70 -23.25 92.78
C TYR A 309 48.35 -22.70 92.34
N ILE A 310 47.41 -22.58 93.28
CA ILE A 310 46.06 -22.09 93.01
C ILE A 310 45.79 -20.90 93.92
N ALA A 311 45.31 -19.81 93.33
CA ALA A 311 44.74 -18.68 94.06
C ALA A 311 43.36 -18.38 93.49
N GLY A 312 42.35 -18.22 94.34
CA GLY A 312 40.99 -17.95 93.89
C GLY A 312 40.18 -17.16 94.90
N ILE A 313 39.23 -16.41 94.38
CA ILE A 313 38.21 -15.71 95.15
C ILE A 313 36.85 -15.98 94.51
N GLY A 314 35.85 -16.24 95.33
CA GLY A 314 34.47 -16.37 94.90
C GLY A 314 33.52 -15.68 95.85
N ALA A 315 32.40 -15.24 95.31
CA ALA A 315 31.27 -14.71 96.07
C ALA A 315 30.02 -15.49 95.65
N GLY A 316 29.17 -15.82 96.62
CA GLY A 316 27.95 -16.55 96.33
C GLY A 316 26.81 -16.24 97.29
N ILE A 317 25.60 -16.52 96.82
CA ILE A 317 24.39 -16.52 97.61
C ILE A 317 23.84 -17.93 97.55
N GLU A 318 23.68 -18.56 98.71
CA GLU A 318 23.19 -19.92 98.86
C GLU A 318 21.93 -19.92 99.70
N ASN A 319 20.90 -20.61 99.24
CA ASN A 319 19.66 -20.78 100.00
C ASN A 319 19.72 -22.12 100.75
N THR A 320 20.02 -22.03 102.04
CA THR A 320 20.19 -23.17 102.95
C THR A 320 18.89 -23.44 103.72
N SER A 321 18.83 -24.55 104.46
CA SER A 321 17.67 -24.85 105.33
C SER A 321 17.41 -23.79 106.40
N ASP A 322 18.44 -23.00 106.74
CA ASP A 322 18.39 -21.97 107.79
C ASP A 322 18.16 -20.55 107.21
N GLY A 323 17.95 -20.46 105.89
CA GLY A 323 17.69 -19.22 105.15
C GLY A 323 18.73 -18.90 104.09
N ILE A 324 18.57 -17.74 103.45
CA ILE A 324 19.47 -17.21 102.42
C ILE A 324 20.73 -16.67 103.08
N GLN A 325 21.90 -17.18 102.68
CA GLN A 325 23.21 -16.76 103.17
C GLN A 325 24.09 -16.28 102.01
N SER A 326 24.58 -15.04 102.11
CA SER A 326 25.66 -14.54 101.26
C SER A 326 27.02 -14.91 101.85
N GLN A 327 27.97 -15.30 101.01
CA GLN A 327 29.32 -15.71 101.42
C GLN A 327 30.41 -15.23 100.46
N ILE A 328 31.63 -15.09 100.99
CA ILE A 328 32.86 -14.89 100.23
C ILE A 328 33.79 -16.05 100.56
N LEU A 329 34.26 -16.76 99.53
CA LEU A 329 35.19 -17.87 99.61
C LEU A 329 36.53 -17.43 99.04
N MET A 330 37.61 -17.68 99.77
CA MET A 330 38.96 -17.35 99.33
C MET A 330 39.82 -18.60 99.47
N GLN A 331 40.56 -18.95 98.41
CA GLN A 331 41.45 -20.10 98.36
C GLN A 331 42.85 -19.61 97.98
N ALA A 332 43.78 -19.60 98.92
CA ALA A 332 45.19 -19.29 98.69
C ALA A 332 46.04 -19.77 99.87
N ASP A 333 47.35 -19.96 99.65
CA ASP A 333 48.32 -20.23 100.72
C ASP A 333 48.42 -19.07 101.74
N ARG A 334 48.10 -17.84 101.30
CA ARG A 334 48.12 -16.62 102.12
C ARG A 334 47.06 -15.63 101.64
N ILE A 335 46.16 -15.22 102.55
CA ILE A 335 45.14 -14.20 102.30
C ILE A 335 45.49 -12.98 103.15
N ALA A 336 45.56 -11.80 102.54
CA ALA A 336 45.89 -10.56 103.25
C ALA A 336 45.06 -9.40 102.72
N MET A 337 44.48 -8.60 103.61
CA MET A 337 43.83 -7.35 103.25
C MET A 337 44.83 -6.21 103.40
N ILE A 338 45.19 -5.55 102.31
CA ILE A 338 46.23 -4.49 102.29
C ILE A 338 45.54 -3.16 101.95
N ASN A 339 45.76 -2.13 102.76
CA ASN A 339 45.38 -0.76 102.40
C ASN A 339 46.57 -0.12 101.65
N PRO A 340 46.44 0.28 100.37
CA PRO A 340 47.55 0.83 99.60
C PRO A 340 47.92 2.28 99.94
N GLU A 341 47.17 2.98 100.80
CA GLU A 341 47.45 4.38 101.13
C GLU A 341 48.90 4.60 101.62
N ASN A 342 49.58 5.57 101.00
CA ASN A 342 50.93 6.05 101.35
C ASN A 342 52.07 5.01 101.27
N GLY A 343 51.89 3.92 100.53
CA GLY A 343 52.95 2.91 100.34
C GLY A 343 53.21 2.03 101.57
N ASN A 344 52.37 2.14 102.60
CA ASN A 344 52.41 1.22 103.73
C ASN A 344 51.73 -0.10 103.32
N THR A 345 52.50 -1.18 103.23
CA THR A 345 52.00 -2.51 102.81
C THR A 345 51.59 -3.40 103.99
N THR A 346 51.55 -2.85 105.21
CA THR A 346 51.16 -3.60 106.41
C THR A 346 49.70 -4.06 106.27
N PRO A 347 49.42 -5.37 106.21
CA PRO A 347 48.06 -5.84 106.06
C PRO A 347 47.22 -5.57 107.31
N LEU A 348 45.94 -5.26 107.12
CA LEU A 348 44.96 -5.16 108.21
C LEU A 348 44.81 -6.51 108.92
N PHE A 349 44.79 -7.60 108.15
CA PHE A 349 44.94 -8.96 108.65
C PHE A 349 45.66 -9.84 107.64
N VAL A 350 46.23 -10.94 108.12
CA VAL A 350 46.78 -12.02 107.30
C VAL A 350 46.28 -13.36 107.83
N ALA A 351 45.62 -14.14 106.98
CA ALA A 351 45.35 -15.55 107.22
C ALA A 351 46.40 -16.38 106.47
N GLN A 352 47.17 -17.19 107.20
CA GLN A 352 48.21 -18.03 106.63
C GLN A 352 48.35 -19.30 107.47
N GLY A 353 48.27 -20.47 106.80
CA GLY A 353 48.06 -21.74 107.51
C GLY A 353 46.79 -21.68 108.35
N ASP A 354 46.88 -22.13 109.61
CA ASP A 354 45.75 -22.17 110.55
C ASP A 354 45.69 -20.96 111.49
N GLN A 355 46.39 -19.87 111.15
CA GLN A 355 46.52 -18.69 112.01
C GLN A 355 46.02 -17.42 111.33
N LEU A 356 45.36 -16.56 112.11
CA LEU A 356 44.96 -15.21 111.74
C LEU A 356 45.81 -14.20 112.52
N PHE A 357 46.60 -13.40 111.79
CA PHE A 357 47.41 -12.32 112.34
C PHE A 357 46.69 -10.99 112.13
N MET A 358 46.57 -10.19 113.20
CA MET A 358 45.95 -8.86 113.19
C MET A 358 46.83 -7.92 114.01
N ASN A 359 46.95 -6.64 113.61
CA ASN A 359 47.77 -5.66 114.30
C ASN A 359 47.02 -5.04 115.49
N ASP A 360 46.14 -4.09 115.23
CA ASP A 360 45.27 -3.46 116.23
C ASP A 360 43.81 -3.83 115.94
N VAL A 361 43.08 -4.31 116.96
CA VAL A 361 41.69 -4.75 116.80
C VAL A 361 40.79 -4.03 117.79
N PHE A 362 39.81 -3.28 117.27
CA PHE A 362 38.72 -2.72 118.05
C PHE A 362 37.48 -3.63 117.95
N MET A 363 37.05 -4.23 119.05
CA MET A 363 35.90 -5.15 119.09
C MET A 363 34.90 -4.77 120.18
N LYS A 364 33.60 -4.93 119.90
CA LYS A 364 32.52 -4.65 120.86
C LYS A 364 32.39 -5.71 121.96
N LYS A 365 32.64 -6.98 121.63
CA LYS A 365 32.57 -8.12 122.56
C LYS A 365 33.54 -9.21 122.08
N LEU A 366 34.29 -9.80 123.01
CA LEU A 366 35.13 -10.96 122.77
C LEU A 366 34.59 -12.13 123.61
N THR A 367 34.29 -13.25 122.96
CA THR A 367 33.97 -14.52 123.60
C THR A 367 34.99 -15.54 123.09
N VAL A 368 35.71 -16.18 124.00
CA VAL A 368 36.72 -17.21 123.69
C VAL A 368 36.67 -18.28 124.76
N ASP A 369 36.89 -19.54 124.38
CA ASP A 369 36.94 -20.65 125.35
C ASP A 369 38.20 -20.57 126.21
N PHE A 370 39.32 -20.17 125.61
CA PHE A 370 40.59 -19.98 126.29
C PHE A 370 41.39 -18.85 125.63
N ALA A 371 41.99 -17.98 126.44
CA ALA A 371 42.89 -16.92 125.98
C ALA A 371 44.28 -17.09 126.61
N ARG A 372 45.32 -17.23 125.77
CA ARG A 372 46.72 -17.11 126.22
C ARG A 372 47.18 -15.67 126.03
N VAL A 373 47.39 -14.95 127.13
CA VAL A 373 47.88 -13.57 127.10
C VAL A 373 49.37 -13.55 127.43
N THR A 374 50.18 -12.96 126.54
CA THR A 374 51.64 -12.84 126.71
C THR A 374 52.05 -11.55 127.44
N GLY A 375 51.17 -10.55 127.45
CA GLY A 375 51.28 -9.29 128.18
C GLY A 375 50.20 -9.16 129.25
N ASP A 376 49.62 -7.96 129.37
CA ASP A 376 48.59 -7.67 130.37
C ASP A 376 47.22 -7.47 129.73
N ILE A 377 46.16 -7.76 130.50
CA ILE A 377 44.80 -7.31 130.19
C ILE A 377 44.54 -6.09 131.06
N ARG A 378 44.29 -4.92 130.48
CA ARG A 378 44.11 -3.67 131.23
C ARG A 378 43.12 -2.73 130.55
N SER A 379 42.56 -1.81 131.33
CA SER A 379 41.86 -0.65 130.78
C SER A 379 42.79 0.20 129.92
N ASP A 380 42.22 0.98 129.01
CA ASP A 380 42.96 1.98 128.25
C ASP A 380 43.64 2.98 129.20
N ASN A 381 44.83 3.46 128.81
CA ASN A 381 45.61 4.45 129.58
C ASN A 381 45.95 4.09 131.03
N PHE A 382 45.86 2.81 131.44
CA PHE A 382 46.24 2.41 132.79
C PHE A 382 47.72 2.68 133.09
N HIS A 383 47.95 3.47 134.13
CA HIS A 383 49.19 3.63 134.87
C HIS A 383 48.91 3.38 136.36
N SER A 384 49.90 2.96 137.15
CA SER A 384 49.67 2.68 138.58
C SER A 384 49.16 3.94 139.30
N GLY A 385 48.07 3.81 140.05
CA GLY A 385 47.36 4.91 140.70
C GLY A 385 46.39 5.72 139.82
N SER A 386 46.31 5.48 138.51
CA SER A 386 45.29 6.09 137.64
C SER A 386 44.00 5.26 137.62
N PRO A 387 42.81 5.89 137.47
CA PRO A 387 41.55 5.17 137.33
C PRO A 387 41.62 4.08 136.26
N GLY A 388 41.12 2.88 136.58
CA GLY A 388 41.19 1.75 135.67
C GLY A 388 41.60 0.46 136.36
N TRP A 389 41.92 -0.55 135.57
CA TRP A 389 42.30 -1.86 136.09
C TRP A 389 43.37 -2.51 135.22
N ARG A 390 44.16 -3.39 135.83
CA ARG A 390 45.17 -4.21 135.15
C ARG A 390 45.24 -5.58 135.79
N LEU A 391 45.09 -6.60 134.97
CA LEU A 391 45.51 -7.97 135.24
C LEU A 391 46.84 -8.21 134.51
N SER A 392 47.90 -8.36 135.28
CA SER A 392 49.25 -8.52 134.75
C SER A 392 49.60 -9.98 134.51
N ARG A 393 50.51 -10.24 133.56
CA ARG A 393 51.05 -11.61 133.32
C ARG A 393 51.66 -12.28 134.55
N ASN A 394 52.10 -11.50 135.54
CA ASN A 394 52.69 -12.02 136.78
C ASN A 394 51.64 -12.39 137.85
N GLY A 395 50.35 -12.35 137.51
CA GLY A 395 49.26 -12.71 138.41
C GLY A 395 48.77 -11.60 139.34
N SER A 396 49.34 -10.39 139.24
CA SER A 396 48.83 -9.23 140.00
C SER A 396 47.58 -8.64 139.37
N LEU A 397 46.66 -8.17 140.21
CA LEU A 397 45.44 -7.46 139.84
C LEU A 397 45.42 -6.10 140.56
N GLU A 398 45.41 -5.01 139.80
CA GLU A 398 45.20 -3.65 140.33
C GLU A 398 43.85 -3.13 139.82
N ILE A 399 43.02 -2.62 140.73
CA ILE A 399 41.76 -1.94 140.43
C ILE A 399 41.78 -0.59 141.16
N ASN A 400 41.86 0.47 140.39
CA ASN A 400 41.87 1.85 140.88
C ASN A 400 40.49 2.46 140.69
N SER A 401 40.03 3.23 141.68
CA SER A 401 38.73 3.89 141.62
C SER A 401 38.59 4.78 140.39
N GLY A 402 37.38 4.79 139.81
CA GLY A 402 36.99 5.68 138.70
C GLY A 402 37.05 7.17 139.06
N ARG A 403 37.11 7.50 140.36
CA ARG A 403 37.23 8.88 140.85
C ARG A 403 38.71 9.20 141.07
N PRO A 404 39.26 10.26 140.44
CA PRO A 404 40.64 10.69 140.66
C PRO A 404 40.91 10.90 142.15
N GLY A 405 42.01 10.33 142.63
CA GLY A 405 42.39 10.39 144.03
C GLY A 405 41.52 9.54 144.96
N ALA A 406 40.61 8.69 144.49
CA ALA A 406 39.94 7.72 145.34
C ALA A 406 40.73 6.40 145.39
N GLY A 407 40.57 5.66 146.48
CA GLY A 407 41.38 4.49 146.82
C GLY A 407 41.50 3.39 145.77
N ARG A 408 42.40 2.44 146.04
CA ARG A 408 42.73 1.33 145.13
C ARG A 408 42.71 -0.02 145.83
N LEU A 409 42.37 -1.06 145.09
CA LEU A 409 42.56 -2.45 145.47
C LEU A 409 43.74 -3.01 144.67
N PHE A 410 44.71 -3.60 145.35
CA PHE A 410 45.86 -4.22 144.74
C PHE A 410 46.08 -5.62 145.29
N PHE A 411 46.02 -6.61 144.40
CA PHE A 411 46.44 -7.97 144.65
C PHE A 411 47.80 -8.20 143.99
N ASN A 412 48.80 -8.58 144.78
CA ASN A 412 50.17 -8.76 144.30
C ASN A 412 50.55 -10.23 144.04
N GLY A 413 49.59 -11.16 144.11
CA GLY A 413 49.84 -12.60 144.08
C GLY A 413 49.82 -13.27 145.45
N GLU A 414 50.03 -12.51 146.54
CA GLU A 414 50.11 -13.05 147.91
C GLU A 414 49.05 -12.47 148.86
N ARG A 415 48.67 -11.21 148.67
CA ARG A 415 47.71 -10.49 149.53
C ARG A 415 46.92 -9.46 148.75
N ILE A 416 45.77 -9.10 149.29
CA ILE A 416 44.91 -8.01 148.83
C ILE A 416 45.10 -6.82 149.76
N ASP A 417 45.59 -5.72 149.21
CA ASP A 417 45.73 -4.44 149.90
C ASP A 417 44.69 -3.46 149.35
N VAL A 418 43.87 -2.88 150.23
CA VAL A 418 42.94 -1.80 149.91
C VAL A 418 43.45 -0.52 150.53
N TYR A 419 43.71 0.46 149.69
CA TYR A 419 44.16 1.79 150.07
C TYR A 419 42.99 2.77 149.95
N ASP A 420 42.97 3.80 150.79
CA ASP A 420 42.06 4.94 150.62
C ASP A 420 42.57 5.96 149.59
N ASP A 421 41.84 7.07 149.50
CA ASP A 421 42.15 8.23 148.67
C ASP A 421 43.51 8.89 148.94
N ASN A 422 44.01 8.78 150.17
CA ASN A 422 45.30 9.31 150.60
C ASN A 422 46.43 8.27 150.46
N ASN A 423 46.18 7.16 149.76
CA ASN A 423 47.09 6.02 149.60
C ASN A 423 47.50 5.38 150.95
N VAL A 424 46.66 5.51 151.97
CA VAL A 424 46.81 4.85 153.27
C VAL A 424 46.17 3.48 153.21
N LEU A 425 46.92 2.45 153.58
CA LEU A 425 46.41 1.08 153.68
C LEU A 425 45.29 1.01 154.73
N ARG A 426 44.08 0.68 154.30
CA ARG A 426 42.91 0.55 155.18
C ARG A 426 42.57 -0.90 155.48
N VAL A 427 42.72 -1.77 154.49
CA VAL A 427 42.43 -3.18 154.64
C VAL A 427 43.57 -3.97 154.01
N ARG A 428 44.06 -4.97 154.74
CA ARG A 428 44.96 -5.99 154.21
C ARG A 428 44.35 -7.35 154.50
N LEU A 429 44.19 -8.15 153.46
CA LEU A 429 43.68 -9.51 153.53
C LEU A 429 44.72 -10.43 152.88
N GLY A 430 45.22 -11.41 153.65
CA GLY A 430 46.37 -12.20 153.25
C GLY A 430 47.69 -11.65 153.80
N ARG A 431 48.72 -12.50 153.80
CA ARG A 431 49.95 -12.42 154.62
C ARG A 431 49.98 -11.35 155.73
N LEU A 432 49.26 -11.70 156.80
CA LEU A 432 49.82 -11.72 158.16
C LEU A 432 50.95 -12.75 158.24
#